data_AF-A0A926BS82-F1
#
_entry.id   AF-A0A926BS82-F1
#
_cell.length_a   1.000
_cell.length_b   1.000
_cell.length_c   1.000
_cell.angle_alpha   90.00
_cell.angle_beta   90.00
_cell.angle_gamma   90.00
#
_symmetry.space_group_name_H-M   'P 1'
#
loop_
_entity.id
_entity.type
_entity.pdbx_description
1 polymer ?
#
loop_
_entity_poly.entity_id
_entity_poly.type
_entity_poly.pdbx_seq_one_letter_code
_entity_poly.pdbx_strand_id
1 'polypeptide(L)'
;MSTDSSPTKRITEIVCAMLIVAATYALLRPVLVEASGDRVRQCAENQRALYIALNVYGYDYDAILPPASVWNNRVAFATELGLYGVTSAQLRCPATRGGAYRNNPDVAGRYPGNFDADTTILLEDTQPHADGKRNTTFADGRIENNGVEQHLPNVETACLNRQYGLATALAQYAQDYDEIYPNQSTDAGIRAGLMPYVQSSRGFDCPATGTPYFIGQFFRGRSDADITPKERATLETFADARTHRSGNITRSYLGEATVQTGPRGTTTPASNPPQAPTEISRQKLRSLGSAMSQYASVNNGLLPPMDDLPTLRAALAPYVFSYDPSVFDPFDAPGAVPFVLNPALGNTPLSSYENPASVIWVRDVNRYRGRLISVGYLDGHQGTITP
;
A
#
# COMPACT_ATOMS: atom_id res chain seq x y z
N MET A 1 4.66 11.65 73.83
CA MET A 1 5.10 11.07 72.54
C MET A 1 6.41 11.75 72.17
N SER A 2 7.54 11.11 72.44
CA SER A 2 8.87 11.64 72.11
C SER A 2 9.12 11.42 70.62
N THR A 3 9.20 12.49 69.84
CA THR A 3 9.58 12.45 68.43
C THR A 3 11.09 12.28 68.33
N ASP A 4 11.52 11.03 68.49
CA ASP A 4 12.91 10.61 68.30
C ASP A 4 13.33 10.75 66.83
N SER A 5 13.61 11.99 66.44
CA SER A 5 14.04 12.42 65.11
C SER A 5 15.56 12.48 65.03
N SER A 6 16.20 11.36 65.38
CA SER A 6 17.63 11.16 65.17
C SER A 6 17.98 11.47 63.69
N PRO A 7 18.95 12.36 63.41
CA PRO A 7 19.38 12.70 62.05
C PRO A 7 19.70 11.47 61.19
N THR A 8 20.21 10.42 61.83
CA THR A 8 20.53 9.12 61.24
C THR A 8 19.31 8.41 60.65
N LYS A 9 18.13 8.50 61.29
CA LYS A 9 16.88 7.92 60.75
C LYS A 9 16.46 8.62 59.46
N ARG A 10 16.55 9.96 59.43
CA ARG A 10 16.21 10.76 58.24
C ARG A 10 17.13 10.48 57.06
N ILE A 11 18.44 10.32 57.30
CA ILE A 11 19.41 9.99 56.24
C ILE A 11 19.12 8.59 55.68
N THR A 12 18.89 7.60 56.54
CA THR A 12 18.56 6.24 56.09
C THR A 12 17.26 6.20 55.29
N GLU A 13 16.21 6.92 55.71
CA GLU A 13 14.96 7.03 54.95
C GLU A 13 15.17 7.65 53.56
N ILE A 14 15.96 8.74 53.47
CA ILE A 14 16.26 9.39 52.19
C ILE A 14 17.06 8.46 51.27
N VAL A 15 18.08 7.78 51.79
CA VAL A 15 18.89 6.84 51.00
C VAL A 15 18.05 5.65 50.52
N CYS A 16 17.21 5.08 51.38
CA CYS A 16 16.27 4.02 50.98
C CYS A 16 15.31 4.50 49.89
N ALA A 17 14.74 5.71 50.02
CA ALA A 17 13.85 6.27 49.00
C ALA A 17 14.57 6.47 47.65
N MET A 18 15.80 6.99 47.65
CA MET A 18 16.61 7.15 46.43
C MET A 18 16.92 5.80 45.77
N LEU A 19 17.25 4.78 46.56
CA LEU A 19 17.51 3.42 46.04
C LEU A 19 16.26 2.79 45.43
N ILE A 20 15.09 2.97 46.07
CA ILE A 20 13.82 2.46 45.54
C ILE A 20 13.47 3.16 44.22
N VAL A 21 13.62 4.49 44.13
CA VAL A 21 13.35 5.24 42.90
C VAL A 21 14.30 4.81 41.78
N ALA A 22 15.59 4.66 42.08
CA ALA A 22 16.59 4.22 41.10
C ALA A 22 16.32 2.80 40.59
N ALA A 23 16.01 1.85 41.49
CA ALA A 23 15.68 0.48 41.13
C ALA A 23 14.38 0.40 40.32
N THR A 24 13.35 1.14 40.72
CA THR A 24 12.07 1.21 39.99
C THR A 24 12.27 1.78 38.59
N TYR A 25 13.06 2.85 38.45
CA TYR A 25 13.39 3.42 37.15
C TYR A 25 14.16 2.44 36.26
N ALA A 26 15.15 1.74 36.82
CA ALA A 26 15.91 0.72 36.08
C ALA A 26 15.03 -0.43 35.56
N LEU A 27 14.06 -0.87 36.36
CA LEU A 27 13.09 -1.90 35.99
C LEU A 27 12.06 -1.43 34.96
N LEU A 28 11.61 -0.17 35.05
CA LEU A 28 10.63 0.40 34.12
C LEU A 28 11.25 0.86 32.79
N ARG A 29 12.56 1.14 32.76
CA ARG A 29 13.24 1.68 31.58
C ARG A 29 13.03 0.84 30.30
N PRO A 30 13.14 -0.51 30.30
CA PRO A 30 12.89 -1.30 29.09
C PRO A 30 11.46 -1.13 28.56
N VAL A 31 10.46 -1.16 29.44
CA VAL A 31 9.03 -1.00 29.11
C VAL A 31 8.76 0.40 28.55
N LEU A 32 9.37 1.43 29.13
CA LEU A 32 9.24 2.81 28.64
C LEU A 32 9.91 2.99 27.27
N VAL A 33 11.05 2.33 27.02
CA VAL A 33 11.73 2.34 25.72
C VAL A 33 10.87 1.63 24.67
N GLU A 34 10.33 0.46 24.98
CA GLU A 34 9.43 -0.28 24.07
C GLU A 34 8.18 0.52 23.73
N ALA A 35 7.50 1.08 24.73
CA ALA A 35 6.32 1.93 24.52
C ALA A 35 6.65 3.20 23.71
N SER A 36 7.87 3.73 23.82
CA SER A 36 8.32 4.86 23.01
C SER A 36 8.54 4.46 21.54
N GLY A 37 9.09 3.27 21.29
CA GLY A 37 9.27 2.72 19.95
C GLY A 37 7.94 2.46 19.24
N ASP A 38 6.96 1.91 19.96
CA ASP A 38 5.61 1.69 19.42
C ASP A 38 4.92 3.00 19.02
N ARG A 39 5.09 4.06 19.81
CA ARG A 39 4.55 5.39 19.47
C ARG A 39 5.23 5.99 18.23
N VAL A 40 6.54 5.82 18.08
CA VAL A 40 7.26 6.28 16.88
C VAL A 40 6.78 5.52 15.64
N ARG A 41 6.62 4.20 15.74
CA ARG A 41 6.04 3.36 14.67
C ARG A 41 4.62 3.82 14.32
N GLN A 42 3.79 4.10 15.33
CA GLN A 42 2.44 4.62 15.13
C GLN A 42 2.44 5.99 14.41
N CYS A 43 3.43 6.86 14.65
CA CYS A 43 3.55 8.12 13.90
C CYS A 43 3.81 7.85 12.41
N ALA A 44 4.69 6.90 12.07
CA ALA A 44 4.92 6.50 10.69
C ALA A 44 3.67 5.84 10.06
N GLU A 45 2.93 5.01 10.79
CA GLU A 45 1.68 4.43 10.30
C GLU A 45 0.60 5.50 10.04
N ASN A 46 0.47 6.48 10.94
CA ASN A 46 -0.43 7.61 10.78
C ASN A 46 -0.06 8.45 9.54
N GLN A 47 1.22 8.77 9.37
CA GLN A 47 1.74 9.47 8.18
C GLN A 47 1.47 8.67 6.89
N ARG A 48 1.60 7.34 6.91
CA ARG A 48 1.29 6.48 5.76
C ARG A 48 -0.21 6.52 5.41
N ALA A 49 -1.07 6.46 6.42
CA ALA A 49 -2.52 6.58 6.19
C ALA A 49 -2.88 7.94 5.56
N LEU A 50 -2.24 9.02 6.02
CA LEU A 50 -2.40 10.34 5.42
C LEU A 50 -1.90 10.39 3.97
N TYR A 51 -0.75 9.82 3.68
CA TYR A 51 -0.25 9.73 2.31
C TYR A 51 -1.20 8.97 1.37
N ILE A 52 -1.72 7.82 1.82
CA ILE A 52 -2.70 7.05 1.04
C ILE A 52 -3.95 7.90 0.78
N ALA A 53 -4.49 8.56 1.81
CA ALA A 53 -5.64 9.44 1.66
C ALA A 53 -5.39 10.60 0.69
N LEU A 54 -4.17 11.17 0.70
CA LEU A 54 -3.77 12.21 -0.25
C LEU A 54 -3.69 11.71 -1.70
N ASN A 55 -3.26 10.46 -1.91
CA ASN A 55 -3.29 9.86 -3.24
C ASN A 55 -4.72 9.62 -3.72
N VAL A 56 -5.60 9.10 -2.85
CA VAL A 56 -7.02 8.89 -3.20
C VAL A 56 -7.70 10.23 -3.48
N TYR A 57 -7.45 11.25 -2.66
CA TYR A 57 -7.85 12.62 -2.95
C TYR A 57 -7.35 13.08 -4.32
N GLY A 58 -6.06 12.88 -4.61
CA GLY A 58 -5.50 13.18 -5.91
C GLY A 58 -6.32 12.54 -7.04
N TYR A 59 -6.61 11.25 -6.97
CA TYR A 59 -7.41 10.58 -8.01
C TYR A 59 -8.78 11.22 -8.25
N ASP A 60 -9.46 11.68 -7.20
CA ASP A 60 -10.77 12.32 -7.31
C ASP A 60 -10.71 13.77 -7.84
N TYR A 61 -9.56 14.42 -7.68
CA TYR A 61 -9.38 15.85 -7.98
C TYR A 61 -8.29 16.08 -9.06
N ASP A 62 -8.32 15.29 -10.14
CA ASP A 62 -7.41 15.41 -11.29
C ASP A 62 -5.92 15.40 -10.91
N ALA A 63 -5.60 14.58 -9.92
CA ALA A 63 -4.31 14.45 -9.27
C ALA A 63 -3.79 15.77 -8.69
N ILE A 64 -4.66 16.67 -8.23
CA ILE A 64 -4.28 17.90 -7.52
C ILE A 64 -4.34 17.66 -6.01
N LEU A 65 -3.28 18.02 -5.27
CA LEU A 65 -3.29 17.98 -3.82
C LEU A 65 -4.25 19.04 -3.23
N PRO A 66 -4.77 18.86 -2.00
CA PRO A 66 -5.70 19.83 -1.40
C PRO A 66 -5.17 21.27 -1.47
N PRO A 67 -6.05 22.25 -1.77
CA PRO A 67 -5.63 23.64 -1.94
C PRO A 67 -5.08 24.21 -0.63
N ALA A 68 -4.29 25.28 -0.71
CA ALA A 68 -3.63 25.88 0.46
C ALA A 68 -4.59 26.27 1.60
N SER A 69 -5.83 26.62 1.27
CA SER A 69 -6.90 26.92 2.23
C SER A 69 -7.29 25.71 3.09
N VAL A 70 -7.23 24.51 2.53
CA VAL A 70 -7.46 23.23 3.22
C VAL A 70 -6.16 22.74 3.84
N TRP A 71 -5.07 22.71 3.06
CA TRP A 71 -3.77 22.15 3.43
C TRP A 71 -3.17 22.75 4.72
N ASN A 72 -3.31 24.07 4.91
CA ASN A 72 -2.76 24.76 6.09
C ASN A 72 -3.75 24.88 7.24
N ASN A 73 -5.05 24.60 7.01
CA ASN A 73 -6.07 24.63 8.03
C ASN A 73 -6.35 23.21 8.51
N ARG A 74 -5.85 22.89 9.69
CA ARG A 74 -5.99 21.55 10.26
C ARG A 74 -7.44 21.03 10.31
N VAL A 75 -8.40 21.88 10.63
CA VAL A 75 -9.81 21.45 10.72
C VAL A 75 -10.33 21.13 9.33
N ALA A 76 -10.07 22.00 8.35
CA ALA A 76 -10.45 21.75 6.95
C ALA A 76 -9.75 20.51 6.40
N PHE A 77 -8.45 20.35 6.64
CA PHE A 77 -7.68 19.17 6.23
C PHE A 77 -8.23 17.87 6.83
N ALA A 78 -8.66 17.90 8.11
CA ALA A 78 -9.29 16.77 8.76
C ALA A 78 -10.66 16.42 8.17
N THR A 79 -11.46 17.45 7.88
CA THR A 79 -12.78 17.27 7.25
C THR A 79 -12.63 16.68 5.86
N GLU A 80 -11.71 17.23 5.05
CA GLU A 80 -11.50 16.80 3.68
C GLU A 80 -10.96 15.37 3.62
N LEU A 81 -9.88 15.07 4.37
CA LEU A 81 -9.31 13.72 4.38
C LEU A 81 -10.17 12.71 5.15
N GLY A 82 -11.12 13.17 5.97
CA GLY A 82 -12.08 12.33 6.65
C GLY A 82 -12.96 11.52 5.71
N LEU A 83 -13.23 12.05 4.52
CA LEU A 83 -13.94 11.34 3.44
C LEU A 83 -13.16 10.12 2.94
N TYR A 84 -11.83 10.12 3.13
CA TYR A 84 -10.89 9.08 2.71
C TYR A 84 -10.44 8.20 3.89
N GLY A 85 -11.22 8.16 4.97
CA GLY A 85 -10.98 7.28 6.12
C GLY A 85 -9.94 7.78 7.12
N VAL A 86 -9.45 9.02 6.99
CA VAL A 86 -8.54 9.62 7.97
C VAL A 86 -9.30 10.12 9.19
N THR A 87 -8.83 9.72 10.37
CA THR A 87 -9.37 10.19 11.65
C THR A 87 -8.57 11.38 12.21
N SER A 88 -9.21 12.18 13.06
CA SER A 88 -8.53 13.27 13.79
C SER A 88 -7.34 12.80 14.64
N ALA A 89 -7.33 11.53 15.07
CA ALA A 89 -6.21 10.93 15.79
C ALA A 89 -4.99 10.69 14.88
N GLN A 90 -5.23 10.29 13.62
CA GLN A 90 -4.18 10.07 12.62
C GLN A 90 -3.52 11.36 12.15
N LEU A 91 -4.08 12.54 12.44
CA LEU A 91 -3.46 13.85 12.19
C LEU A 91 -2.44 14.28 13.25
N ARG A 92 -2.05 13.36 14.13
CA ARG A 92 -1.11 13.61 15.24
C ARG A 92 -0.08 12.50 15.31
N CYS A 93 1.12 12.88 15.73
CA CYS A 93 2.13 11.92 16.14
C CYS A 93 1.98 11.62 17.64
N PRO A 94 1.64 10.38 18.04
CA PRO A 94 1.56 10.01 19.46
C PRO A 94 2.90 10.09 20.20
N ALA A 95 4.05 10.04 19.50
CA ALA A 95 5.36 10.18 20.12
C ALA A 95 5.71 11.62 20.53
N THR A 96 5.05 12.64 19.97
CA THR A 96 5.30 14.06 20.25
C THR A 96 4.24 14.68 21.18
N ARG A 97 3.66 13.89 22.09
CA ARG A 97 2.53 14.30 22.94
C ARG A 97 1.31 14.80 22.13
N GLY A 98 1.12 14.25 20.92
CA GLY A 98 0.00 14.60 20.06
C GLY A 98 0.20 15.87 19.25
N GLY A 99 1.45 16.28 19.02
CA GLY A 99 1.79 17.31 18.04
C GLY A 99 1.22 16.96 16.66
N ALA A 100 0.67 17.94 15.96
CA ALA A 100 0.23 17.75 14.58
C ALA A 100 1.44 17.56 13.66
N TYR A 101 1.23 16.94 12.51
CA TYR A 101 2.21 17.02 11.43
C TYR A 101 2.23 18.43 10.83
N ARG A 102 3.40 18.85 10.36
CA ARG A 102 3.60 20.05 9.56
C ARG A 102 3.44 19.66 8.11
N ASN A 103 2.42 20.18 7.46
CA ASN A 103 2.21 20.00 6.04
C ASN A 103 3.14 20.96 5.27
N ASN A 104 3.68 20.56 4.12
CA ASN A 104 4.52 21.42 3.28
C ASN A 104 3.65 22.37 2.44
N PRO A 105 3.59 23.69 2.69
CA PRO A 105 2.69 24.59 1.97
C PRO A 105 3.00 24.68 0.46
N ASP A 106 4.23 24.35 0.05
CA ASP A 106 4.66 24.49 -1.35
C ASP A 106 4.05 23.45 -2.30
N VAL A 107 3.51 22.35 -1.77
CA VAL A 107 2.83 21.32 -2.57
C VAL A 107 1.31 21.51 -2.66
N ALA A 108 0.74 22.43 -1.85
CA ALA A 108 -0.69 22.60 -1.77
C ALA A 108 -1.29 23.08 -3.09
N GLY A 109 -2.38 22.44 -3.54
CA GLY A 109 -3.03 22.77 -4.81
C GLY A 109 -2.19 22.46 -6.06
N ARG A 110 -1.16 21.61 -5.95
CA ARG A 110 -0.29 21.24 -7.07
C ARG A 110 -0.45 19.77 -7.43
N TYR A 111 -0.19 19.47 -8.70
CA TYR A 111 -0.09 18.12 -9.23
C TYR A 111 1.19 17.43 -8.75
N PRO A 112 1.17 16.20 -8.22
CA PRO A 112 2.36 15.51 -7.73
C PRO A 112 3.49 15.33 -8.74
N GLY A 113 3.18 15.21 -10.03
CA GLY A 113 4.23 15.16 -11.06
C GLY A 113 4.97 16.48 -11.28
N ASN A 114 4.56 17.59 -10.63
CA ASN A 114 5.26 18.87 -10.73
C ASN A 114 6.45 18.99 -9.77
N PHE A 115 6.70 17.98 -8.95
CA PHE A 115 7.80 17.99 -7.99
C PHE A 115 8.55 16.68 -7.96
N ASP A 116 9.82 16.75 -7.55
CA ASP A 116 10.65 15.57 -7.41
C ASP A 116 10.15 14.76 -6.20
N ALA A 117 9.52 13.61 -6.48
CA ALA A 117 8.91 12.76 -5.47
C ALA A 117 9.92 12.26 -4.42
N ASP A 118 11.21 12.16 -4.78
CA ASP A 118 12.27 11.65 -3.92
C ASP A 118 12.78 12.68 -2.90
N THR A 119 12.58 13.96 -3.16
CA THR A 119 13.09 15.04 -2.30
C THR A 119 12.00 15.93 -1.72
N THR A 120 10.81 15.88 -2.29
CA THR A 120 9.68 16.71 -1.85
C THR A 120 9.04 16.13 -0.61
N ILE A 121 9.14 16.86 0.49
CA ILE A 121 8.47 16.54 1.76
C ILE A 121 6.99 16.91 1.62
N LEU A 122 6.09 15.99 1.99
CA LEU A 122 4.65 16.27 2.15
C LEU A 122 4.31 16.62 3.59
N LEU A 123 4.77 15.79 4.53
CA LEU A 123 4.43 15.86 5.94
C LEU A 123 5.69 15.66 6.79
N GLU A 124 5.80 16.37 7.91
CA GLU A 124 6.89 16.17 8.86
C GLU A 124 6.39 16.29 10.29
N ASP A 125 7.01 15.60 11.25
CA ASP A 125 6.75 15.88 12.66
C ASP A 125 7.12 17.31 13.04
N THR A 126 6.19 18.01 13.71
CA THR A 126 6.44 19.36 14.22
C THR A 126 7.48 19.40 15.33
N GLN A 127 7.64 18.30 16.07
CA GLN A 127 8.58 18.16 17.19
C GLN A 127 9.40 16.87 17.04
N PRO A 128 10.66 16.83 17.49
CA PRO A 128 11.39 15.59 17.56
C PRO A 128 10.77 14.64 18.60
N HIS A 129 10.88 13.33 18.37
CA HIS A 129 10.55 12.30 19.36
C HIS A 129 11.55 12.29 20.52
N ALA A 130 11.33 11.40 21.49
CA ALA A 130 12.24 11.21 22.62
C ALA A 130 13.66 10.77 22.21
N ASP A 131 13.83 10.17 21.04
CA ASP A 131 15.13 9.80 20.46
C ASP A 131 15.83 10.98 19.74
N GLY A 132 15.22 12.16 19.73
CA GLY A 132 15.74 13.36 19.07
C GLY A 132 15.45 13.43 17.57
N LYS A 133 14.76 12.44 16.99
CA LYS A 133 14.53 12.33 15.56
C LYS A 133 13.10 12.72 15.15
N ARG A 134 12.86 12.91 13.85
CA ARG A 134 11.55 13.25 13.27
C ARG A 134 11.23 12.30 12.14
N ASN A 135 9.95 11.96 12.01
CA ASN A 135 9.43 11.32 10.80
C ASN A 135 9.11 12.36 9.73
N THR A 136 9.53 12.05 8.51
CA THR A 136 9.34 12.85 7.30
C THR A 136 8.71 11.97 6.24
N THR A 137 7.53 12.35 5.76
CA THR A 137 6.85 11.72 4.62
C THR A 137 7.18 12.47 3.35
N PHE A 138 7.62 11.75 2.33
CA PHE A 138 7.95 12.28 1.01
C PHE A 138 6.80 12.04 0.02
N ALA A 139 6.86 12.72 -1.11
CA ALA A 139 5.87 12.66 -2.19
C ALA A 139 5.77 11.28 -2.85
N ASP A 140 6.85 10.50 -2.81
CA ASP A 140 6.88 9.08 -3.21
C ASP A 140 6.23 8.12 -2.18
N GLY A 141 5.70 8.65 -1.06
CA GLY A 141 5.11 7.88 0.03
C GLY A 141 6.09 7.24 1.00
N ARG A 142 7.39 7.46 0.79
CA ARG A 142 8.43 7.06 1.75
C ARG A 142 8.26 7.84 3.04
N ILE A 143 8.54 7.16 4.14
CA ILE A 143 8.61 7.78 5.47
C ILE A 143 9.99 7.52 6.00
N GLU A 144 10.71 8.55 6.42
CA GLU A 144 12.04 8.44 7.03
C GLU A 144 12.03 9.00 8.44
N ASN A 145 12.76 8.35 9.34
CA ASN A 145 13.04 8.84 10.69
C ASN A 145 14.49 9.32 10.73
N ASN A 146 14.66 10.64 10.57
CA ASN A 146 15.97 11.31 10.45
C ASN A 146 16.90 10.66 9.40
N GLY A 147 16.40 10.53 8.16
CA GLY A 147 17.13 9.95 7.03
C GLY A 147 17.18 8.42 7.00
N VAL A 148 16.59 7.74 7.98
CA VAL A 148 16.46 6.28 7.98
C VAL A 148 15.02 5.91 7.61
N GLU A 149 14.84 5.32 6.43
CA GLU A 149 13.53 4.86 5.96
C GLU A 149 12.85 3.98 7.01
N GLN A 150 11.67 4.44 7.48
CA GLN A 150 10.77 3.68 8.34
C GLN A 150 10.05 2.67 7.47
N HIS A 151 10.72 1.53 7.32
CA HIS A 151 10.21 0.47 6.51
C HIS A 151 8.82 0.00 6.96
N LEU A 152 8.01 -0.43 5.98
CA LEU A 152 6.84 -1.26 6.24
C LEU A 152 7.25 -2.42 7.18
N PRO A 153 6.38 -2.82 8.14
CA PRO A 153 6.68 -3.95 9.03
C PRO A 153 7.01 -5.25 8.29
N ASN A 154 6.78 -5.30 6.96
CA ASN A 154 7.36 -6.28 6.07
C ASN A 154 8.08 -5.58 4.89
N VAL A 155 9.39 -5.35 5.05
CA VAL A 155 10.28 -4.83 3.98
C VAL A 155 10.22 -5.66 2.70
N GLU A 156 9.93 -6.95 2.82
CA GLU A 156 9.87 -7.86 1.68
C GLU A 156 8.59 -7.63 0.89
N THR A 157 7.46 -7.44 1.58
CA THR A 157 6.21 -6.99 0.95
C THR A 157 6.39 -5.63 0.26
N ALA A 158 7.24 -4.74 0.80
CA ALA A 158 7.55 -3.47 0.14
C ALA A 158 8.30 -3.70 -1.19
N CYS A 159 9.28 -4.61 -1.24
CA CYS A 159 9.95 -4.96 -2.50
C CYS A 159 8.97 -5.58 -3.50
N LEU A 160 8.06 -6.42 -3.02
CA LEU A 160 7.00 -7.04 -3.81
C LEU A 160 6.06 -5.99 -4.43
N ASN A 161 5.62 -5.02 -3.63
CA ASN A 161 4.75 -3.92 -4.08
C ASN A 161 5.43 -3.00 -5.10
N ARG A 162 6.72 -2.70 -4.92
CA ARG A 162 7.47 -1.92 -5.92
C ARG A 162 7.65 -2.68 -7.23
N GLN A 163 7.96 -3.97 -7.19
CA GLN A 163 8.00 -4.81 -8.40
C GLN A 163 6.64 -4.86 -9.12
N TYR A 164 5.53 -4.91 -8.39
CA TYR A 164 4.20 -4.75 -8.99
C TYR A 164 4.03 -3.40 -9.67
N GLY A 165 4.41 -2.30 -9.02
CA GLY A 165 4.38 -0.97 -9.63
C GLY A 165 5.22 -0.88 -10.91
N LEU A 166 6.40 -1.50 -10.92
CA LEU A 166 7.26 -1.57 -12.10
C LEU A 166 6.66 -2.44 -13.23
N ALA A 167 6.03 -3.57 -12.89
CA ALA A 167 5.33 -4.40 -13.87
C ALA A 167 4.15 -3.65 -14.50
N THR A 168 3.38 -2.91 -13.68
CA THR A 168 2.33 -2.00 -14.13
C THR A 168 2.89 -0.92 -15.06
N ALA A 169 4.00 -0.27 -14.68
CA ALA A 169 4.66 0.74 -15.50
C ALA A 169 5.13 0.16 -16.85
N LEU A 170 5.66 -1.06 -16.86
CA LEU A 170 6.06 -1.76 -18.07
C LEU A 170 4.88 -2.06 -19.00
N ALA A 171 3.73 -2.44 -18.43
CA ALA A 171 2.50 -2.65 -19.20
C ALA A 171 1.94 -1.33 -19.77
N GLN A 172 1.95 -0.25 -19.00
CA GLN A 172 1.54 1.09 -19.49
C GLN A 172 2.45 1.57 -20.61
N TYR A 173 3.77 1.41 -20.46
CA TYR A 173 4.71 1.68 -21.53
C TYR A 173 4.34 0.89 -22.79
N ALA A 174 4.11 -0.42 -22.70
CA ALA A 174 3.75 -1.20 -23.88
C ALA A 174 2.48 -0.67 -24.55
N GLN A 175 1.45 -0.31 -23.78
CA GLN A 175 0.21 0.26 -24.32
C GLN A 175 0.44 1.56 -25.10
N ASP A 176 1.29 2.45 -24.59
CA ASP A 176 1.57 3.75 -25.22
C ASP A 176 2.49 3.65 -26.44
N TYR A 177 3.21 2.55 -26.60
CA TYR A 177 4.20 2.33 -27.66
C TYR A 177 3.83 1.15 -28.57
N ASP A 178 2.56 1.05 -28.95
CA ASP A 178 2.04 0.04 -29.91
C ASP A 178 2.37 -1.41 -29.51
N GLU A 179 2.24 -1.71 -28.22
CA GLU A 179 2.58 -2.99 -27.60
C GLU A 179 4.08 -3.34 -27.68
N ILE A 180 4.97 -2.38 -27.97
CA ILE A 180 6.41 -2.60 -28.04
C ILE A 180 7.06 -2.23 -26.71
N TYR A 181 7.73 -3.19 -26.09
CA TYR A 181 8.47 -2.98 -24.85
C TYR A 181 9.75 -2.15 -25.07
N PRO A 182 10.30 -1.49 -24.02
CA PRO A 182 11.46 -0.61 -24.15
C PRO A 182 12.66 -1.29 -24.86
N ASN A 183 13.09 -0.74 -26.00
CA ASN A 183 14.19 -1.29 -26.83
C ASN A 183 15.59 -0.87 -26.34
N GLN A 184 15.74 -0.54 -25.06
CA GLN A 184 17.01 -0.04 -24.55
C GLN A 184 17.90 -1.20 -24.11
N SER A 185 19.15 -1.21 -24.58
CA SER A 185 20.13 -2.28 -24.29
C SER A 185 20.76 -2.18 -22.90
N THR A 186 20.40 -1.16 -22.12
CA THR A 186 20.95 -0.90 -20.78
C THR A 186 19.81 -0.69 -19.78
N ASP A 187 20.06 -1.06 -18.52
CA ASP A 187 19.10 -0.86 -17.44
C ASP A 187 18.78 0.62 -17.25
N ALA A 188 19.77 1.50 -17.44
CA ALA A 188 19.58 2.95 -17.41
C ALA A 188 18.58 3.42 -18.47
N GLY A 189 18.68 2.91 -19.70
CA GLY A 189 17.74 3.25 -20.76
C GLY A 189 16.33 2.72 -20.48
N ILE A 190 16.19 1.50 -19.94
CA ILE A 190 14.86 0.98 -19.58
C ILE A 190 14.24 1.83 -18.47
N ARG A 191 15.00 2.18 -17.43
CA ARG A 191 14.52 3.07 -16.37
C ARG A 191 14.06 4.40 -16.92
N ALA A 192 14.86 5.02 -17.79
CA ALA A 192 14.49 6.27 -18.44
C ALA A 192 13.18 6.16 -19.23
N GLY A 193 12.97 5.03 -19.94
CA GLY A 193 11.71 4.77 -20.64
C GLY A 193 10.52 4.57 -19.70
N LEU A 194 10.73 3.93 -18.55
CA LEU A 194 9.67 3.65 -17.56
C LEU A 194 9.40 4.81 -16.60
N MET A 195 10.31 5.78 -16.45
CA MET A 195 10.16 6.91 -15.52
C MET A 195 8.82 7.66 -15.65
N PRO A 196 8.24 7.91 -16.84
CA PRO A 196 6.93 8.56 -16.94
C PRO A 196 5.80 7.82 -16.22
N TYR A 197 5.96 6.51 -16.02
CA TYR A 197 4.97 5.61 -15.40
C TYR A 197 5.35 5.23 -13.96
N VAL A 198 6.54 5.62 -13.49
CA VAL A 198 7.03 5.34 -12.14
C VAL A 198 7.18 6.66 -11.40
N GLN A 199 6.47 6.79 -10.29
CA GLN A 199 6.40 8.06 -9.53
C GLN A 199 7.75 8.56 -9.01
N SER A 200 8.76 7.69 -8.86
CA SER A 200 10.04 8.01 -8.24
C SER A 200 11.16 7.12 -8.78
N SER A 201 12.39 7.63 -8.81
CA SER A 201 13.56 6.85 -9.22
C SER A 201 13.87 5.71 -8.27
N ARG A 202 13.50 5.85 -6.99
CA ARG A 202 13.59 4.78 -5.97
C ARG A 202 12.58 3.67 -6.22
N GLY A 203 11.56 3.87 -7.06
CA GLY A 203 10.68 2.81 -7.54
C GLY A 203 11.46 1.62 -8.13
N PHE A 204 12.66 1.88 -8.65
CA PHE A 204 13.57 0.87 -9.21
C PHE A 204 14.49 0.20 -8.19
N ASP A 205 14.37 0.51 -6.89
CA ASP A 205 15.19 -0.07 -5.83
C ASP A 205 14.34 -0.89 -4.88
N CYS A 206 14.85 -2.05 -4.45
CA CYS A 206 14.21 -2.86 -3.41
C CYS A 206 14.45 -2.24 -2.02
N PRO A 207 13.40 -1.85 -1.28
CA PRO A 207 13.54 -1.25 0.06
C PRO A 207 14.30 -2.11 1.06
N ALA A 208 14.22 -3.44 0.94
CA ALA A 208 14.87 -4.36 1.85
C ALA A 208 16.40 -4.42 1.67
N THR A 209 16.89 -4.19 0.46
CA THR A 209 18.32 -4.33 0.12
C THR A 209 18.99 -3.00 -0.19
N GLY A 210 18.21 -1.96 -0.47
CA GLY A 210 18.68 -0.67 -0.97
C GLY A 210 19.39 -0.79 -2.33
N THR A 211 19.20 -1.92 -3.03
CA THR A 211 19.82 -2.15 -4.33
C THR A 211 18.78 -2.06 -5.43
N PRO A 212 19.19 -1.58 -6.62
CA PRO A 212 18.29 -1.56 -7.73
C PRO A 212 17.85 -2.95 -8.17
N TYR A 213 16.61 -3.09 -8.62
CA TYR A 213 16.14 -4.32 -9.24
C TYR A 213 16.94 -4.61 -10.50
N PHE A 214 17.21 -5.90 -10.71
CA PHE A 214 17.59 -6.42 -12.01
C PHE A 214 16.39 -6.30 -12.96
N ILE A 215 16.62 -5.78 -14.17
CA ILE A 215 15.59 -5.66 -15.20
C ILE A 215 15.86 -6.73 -16.26
N GLY A 216 14.89 -7.62 -16.44
CA GLY A 216 14.94 -8.67 -17.44
C GLY A 216 15.19 -8.11 -18.83
N GLN A 217 16.11 -8.70 -19.58
CA GLN A 217 16.47 -8.20 -20.92
C GLN A 217 15.61 -8.80 -22.03
N PHE A 218 14.81 -9.81 -21.71
CA PHE A 218 14.13 -10.65 -22.70
C PHE A 218 12.97 -9.98 -23.42
N PHE A 219 12.37 -8.94 -22.84
CA PHE A 219 11.27 -8.20 -23.46
C PHE A 219 11.77 -7.05 -24.36
N ARG A 220 13.06 -6.72 -24.38
CA ARG A 220 13.58 -5.51 -25.03
C ARG A 220 13.23 -5.44 -26.51
N GLY A 221 12.46 -4.42 -26.90
CA GLY A 221 12.05 -4.17 -28.28
C GLY A 221 11.14 -5.24 -28.89
N ARG A 222 10.67 -6.22 -28.09
CA ARG A 222 9.67 -7.19 -28.56
C ARG A 222 8.28 -6.56 -28.52
N SER A 223 7.46 -6.89 -29.50
CA SER A 223 6.02 -6.67 -29.40
C SER A 223 5.43 -7.67 -28.40
N ASP A 224 4.47 -7.24 -27.60
CA ASP A 224 3.71 -8.11 -26.70
C ASP A 224 3.03 -9.25 -27.47
N ALA A 225 2.58 -8.98 -28.72
CA ALA A 225 2.02 -9.97 -29.62
C ALA A 225 3.02 -11.10 -29.99
N ASP A 226 4.32 -10.83 -29.96
CA ASP A 226 5.37 -11.81 -30.22
C ASP A 226 5.70 -12.69 -29.01
N ILE A 227 5.10 -12.42 -27.85
CA ILE A 227 5.34 -13.16 -26.60
C ILE A 227 4.23 -14.17 -26.39
N THR A 228 4.57 -15.44 -26.56
CA THR A 228 3.62 -16.55 -26.37
C THR A 228 3.17 -16.62 -24.91
N PRO A 229 1.96 -17.14 -24.61
CA PRO A 229 1.49 -17.32 -23.23
C PRO A 229 2.47 -18.11 -22.35
N LYS A 230 3.15 -19.11 -22.92
CA LYS A 230 4.17 -19.91 -22.22
C LYS A 230 5.41 -19.08 -21.88
N GLU A 231 5.84 -18.19 -22.78
CA GLU A 231 6.93 -17.26 -22.48
C GLU A 231 6.50 -16.28 -21.39
N ARG A 232 5.30 -15.69 -21.46
CA ARG A 232 4.82 -14.71 -20.45
C ARG A 232 4.90 -15.23 -19.01
N ALA A 233 4.60 -16.50 -18.79
CA ALA A 233 4.68 -17.15 -17.47
C ALA A 233 6.12 -17.36 -16.95
N THR A 234 7.13 -17.25 -17.81
CA THR A 234 8.54 -17.53 -17.45
C THR A 234 9.48 -16.36 -17.69
N LEU A 235 9.01 -15.32 -18.39
CA LEU A 235 9.77 -14.10 -18.66
C LEU A 235 9.81 -13.22 -17.43
N GLU A 236 10.91 -13.33 -16.69
CA GLU A 236 11.23 -12.45 -15.56
C GLU A 236 11.35 -11.00 -16.06
N THR A 237 10.59 -10.10 -15.43
CA THR A 237 10.61 -8.67 -15.74
C THR A 237 11.49 -7.92 -14.77
N PHE A 238 11.30 -8.15 -13.47
CA PHE A 238 12.12 -7.54 -12.41
C PHE A 238 12.50 -8.59 -11.36
N ALA A 239 13.70 -8.47 -10.79
CA ALA A 239 14.13 -9.31 -9.68
C ALA A 239 15.01 -8.56 -8.70
N ASP A 240 15.05 -8.99 -7.44
CA ASP A 240 15.98 -8.40 -6.47
C ASP A 240 17.43 -8.70 -6.89
N ALA A 241 18.27 -7.67 -6.98
CA ALA A 241 19.70 -7.85 -7.26
C ALA A 241 20.46 -8.48 -6.09
N ARG A 242 19.86 -8.50 -4.90
CA ARG A 242 20.42 -9.13 -3.69
C ARG A 242 19.33 -9.87 -2.93
N THR A 243 19.74 -10.95 -2.29
CA THR A 243 18.88 -11.70 -1.37
C THR A 243 18.50 -10.85 -0.16
N HIS A 244 17.24 -10.95 0.27
CA HIS A 244 16.76 -10.36 1.51
C HIS A 244 17.46 -10.97 2.73
N ARG A 245 17.34 -10.31 3.89
CA ARG A 245 17.88 -10.84 5.16
C ARG A 245 17.29 -12.21 5.54
N SER A 246 16.07 -12.51 5.10
CA SER A 246 15.42 -13.82 5.28
C SER A 246 16.02 -14.93 4.42
N GLY A 247 16.84 -14.60 3.42
CA GLY A 247 17.27 -15.53 2.38
C GLY A 247 16.36 -15.55 1.14
N ASN A 248 15.26 -14.80 1.13
CA ASN A 248 14.33 -14.78 -0.01
C ASN A 248 14.78 -13.82 -1.13
N ILE A 249 14.30 -14.08 -2.35
CA ILE A 249 14.41 -13.20 -3.53
C ILE A 249 13.02 -13.05 -4.13
N THR A 250 12.65 -11.82 -4.43
CA THR A 250 11.41 -11.42 -5.09
C THR A 250 11.64 -11.33 -6.59
N ARG A 251 10.75 -11.93 -7.37
CA ARG A 251 10.77 -11.92 -8.83
C ARG A 251 9.38 -11.61 -9.36
N SER A 252 9.29 -10.78 -10.38
CA SER A 252 8.08 -10.56 -11.16
C SER A 252 8.25 -11.11 -12.57
N TYR A 253 7.13 -11.54 -13.16
CA TYR A 253 7.06 -12.11 -14.50
C TYR A 253 6.03 -11.33 -15.32
N LEU A 254 6.14 -11.37 -16.65
CA LEU A 254 5.34 -10.51 -17.53
C LEU A 254 3.83 -10.82 -17.50
N GLY A 255 3.46 -12.08 -17.24
CA GLY A 255 2.06 -12.53 -17.24
C GLY A 255 1.55 -13.06 -15.90
N GLU A 256 2.31 -12.95 -14.81
CA GLU A 256 1.93 -13.53 -13.52
C GLU A 256 2.19 -12.57 -12.36
N ALA A 257 1.54 -12.87 -11.23
CA ALA A 257 1.78 -12.21 -9.97
C ALA A 257 3.26 -12.33 -9.54
N THR A 258 3.79 -11.28 -8.92
CA THR A 258 5.13 -11.27 -8.33
C THR A 258 5.24 -12.37 -7.26
N VAL A 259 6.26 -13.22 -7.37
CA VAL A 259 6.47 -14.36 -6.47
C VAL A 259 7.69 -14.13 -5.60
N GLN A 260 7.56 -14.44 -4.31
CA GLN A 260 8.70 -14.53 -3.41
C GLN A 260 9.26 -15.97 -3.43
N THR A 261 10.52 -16.10 -3.83
CA THR A 261 11.22 -17.38 -3.93
C THR A 261 12.23 -17.54 -2.80
N GLY A 262 12.31 -18.74 -2.22
CA GLY A 262 13.28 -19.05 -1.17
C GLY A 262 14.72 -19.17 -1.70
N PRO A 263 15.73 -19.24 -0.81
CA PRO A 263 17.16 -19.18 -1.14
C PRO A 263 17.71 -20.29 -2.06
N ARG A 264 16.91 -21.31 -2.43
CA ARG A 264 17.32 -22.43 -3.29
C ARG A 264 16.60 -22.52 -4.63
N GLY A 265 15.87 -21.49 -5.05
CA GLY A 265 15.05 -21.58 -6.26
C GLY A 265 13.93 -22.62 -6.16
N THR A 266 13.70 -23.19 -4.97
CA THR A 266 12.44 -23.84 -4.64
C THR A 266 11.40 -22.74 -4.60
N THR A 267 10.70 -22.57 -5.72
CA THR A 267 9.32 -22.07 -5.72
C THR A 267 8.56 -23.02 -4.83
N THR A 268 8.45 -22.70 -3.55
CA THR A 268 7.43 -23.31 -2.72
C THR A 268 6.14 -22.66 -3.21
N PRO A 269 5.24 -23.36 -3.91
CA PRO A 269 3.87 -22.87 -4.00
C PRO A 269 3.46 -22.76 -2.53
N ALA A 270 3.11 -21.58 -2.07
CA ALA A 270 2.87 -21.36 -0.65
C ALA A 270 1.82 -22.36 -0.15
N SER A 271 2.25 -23.46 0.47
CA SER A 271 1.35 -24.45 1.06
C SER A 271 0.93 -23.89 2.40
N ASN A 272 0.07 -22.88 2.34
CA ASN A 272 -0.48 -22.23 3.51
C ASN A 272 -1.72 -23.01 3.96
N PRO A 273 -1.86 -23.34 5.26
CA PRO A 273 -3.18 -23.70 5.82
C PRO A 273 -4.17 -22.56 5.54
N PRO A 274 -5.50 -22.78 5.54
CA PRO A 274 -6.48 -21.80 5.07
C PRO A 274 -6.29 -20.46 5.81
N GLN A 275 -5.69 -19.50 5.11
CA GLN A 275 -5.38 -18.17 5.63
C GLN A 275 -6.67 -17.34 5.71
N ALA A 276 -6.57 -16.14 6.31
CA ALA A 276 -7.53 -15.06 6.08
C ALA A 276 -7.72 -14.83 4.55
N PRO A 277 -8.72 -14.05 4.08
CA PRO A 277 -8.82 -13.67 2.66
C PRO A 277 -7.45 -13.51 2.05
N THR A 278 -7.12 -14.36 1.08
CA THR A 278 -5.76 -14.31 0.53
C THR A 278 -5.55 -12.90 -0.01
N GLU A 279 -4.35 -12.35 0.12
CA GLU A 279 -4.06 -11.03 -0.45
C GLU A 279 -4.43 -10.99 -1.95
N ILE A 280 -4.29 -12.14 -2.61
CA ILE A 280 -4.72 -12.42 -3.98
C ILE A 280 -6.22 -12.17 -4.14
N SER A 281 -7.07 -12.64 -3.22
CA SER A 281 -8.52 -12.38 -3.27
C SER A 281 -8.87 -10.91 -3.16
N ARG A 282 -8.20 -10.19 -2.27
CA ARG A 282 -8.39 -8.74 -2.15
C ARG A 282 -7.86 -8.00 -3.38
N GLN A 283 -6.78 -8.48 -3.99
CA GLN A 283 -6.23 -7.91 -5.21
C GLN A 283 -7.15 -8.13 -6.42
N LYS A 284 -7.70 -9.33 -6.61
CA LYS A 284 -8.69 -9.59 -7.68
C LYS A 284 -9.94 -8.75 -7.50
N LEU A 285 -10.47 -8.67 -6.28
CA LEU A 285 -11.64 -7.81 -5.98
C LEU A 285 -11.36 -6.33 -6.25
N ARG A 286 -10.16 -5.83 -5.91
CA ARG A 286 -9.75 -4.46 -6.28
C ARG A 286 -9.70 -4.27 -7.79
N SER A 287 -9.06 -5.19 -8.50
CA SER A 287 -8.94 -5.12 -9.96
C SER A 287 -10.32 -5.12 -10.63
N LEU A 288 -11.23 -5.96 -10.15
CA LEU A 288 -12.62 -6.00 -10.62
C LEU A 288 -13.40 -4.73 -10.25
N GLY A 289 -13.19 -4.20 -9.05
CA GLY A 289 -13.76 -2.92 -8.60
C GLY A 289 -13.33 -1.77 -9.51
N SER A 290 -12.04 -1.66 -9.80
CA SER A 290 -11.50 -0.66 -10.73
C SER A 290 -12.06 -0.83 -12.15
N ALA A 291 -12.14 -2.06 -12.66
CA ALA A 291 -12.72 -2.36 -13.97
C ALA A 291 -14.20 -1.95 -14.04
N MET A 292 -14.96 -2.18 -12.97
CA MET A 292 -16.36 -1.79 -12.88
C MET A 292 -16.54 -0.26 -12.86
N SER A 293 -15.70 0.48 -12.13
CA SER A 293 -15.71 1.94 -12.14
C SER A 293 -15.41 2.51 -13.54
N GLN A 294 -14.44 1.92 -14.25
CA GLN A 294 -14.12 2.32 -15.63
C GLN A 294 -15.27 1.98 -16.59
N TYR A 295 -15.85 0.79 -16.48
CA TYR A 295 -17.04 0.41 -17.26
C TYR A 295 -18.16 1.42 -17.07
N ALA A 296 -18.49 1.77 -15.82
CA ALA A 296 -19.54 2.73 -15.51
C ALA A 296 -19.23 4.11 -16.10
N SER A 297 -17.98 4.57 -16.00
CA SER A 297 -17.55 5.86 -16.55
C SER A 297 -17.84 5.98 -18.05
N VAL A 298 -17.56 4.93 -18.84
CA VAL A 298 -17.76 4.96 -20.30
C VAL A 298 -19.18 4.58 -20.75
N ASN A 299 -19.98 3.95 -19.87
CA ASN A 299 -21.36 3.55 -20.15
C ASN A 299 -22.39 4.47 -19.47
N ASN A 300 -22.14 5.78 -19.41
CA ASN A 300 -23.06 6.77 -18.84
C ASN A 300 -23.49 6.48 -17.39
N GLY A 301 -22.56 5.96 -16.59
CA GLY A 301 -22.79 5.58 -15.20
C GLY A 301 -23.52 4.24 -15.01
N LEU A 302 -23.81 3.47 -16.07
CA LEU A 302 -24.46 2.16 -15.94
C LEU A 302 -23.47 1.10 -15.45
N LEU A 303 -23.89 0.33 -14.45
CA LEU A 303 -23.16 -0.86 -14.02
C LEU A 303 -23.21 -1.96 -15.10
N PRO A 304 -22.19 -2.83 -15.17
CA PRO A 304 -22.18 -3.92 -16.13
C PRO A 304 -23.34 -4.90 -15.87
N PRO A 305 -23.74 -5.70 -16.87
CA PRO A 305 -24.62 -6.83 -16.63
C PRO A 305 -24.01 -7.80 -15.60
N MET A 306 -24.80 -8.20 -14.60
CA MET A 306 -24.38 -9.06 -13.48
C MET A 306 -25.24 -10.32 -13.35
N ASP A 307 -25.95 -10.70 -14.42
CA ASP A 307 -26.84 -11.87 -14.45
C ASP A 307 -26.05 -13.17 -14.22
N ASP A 308 -24.87 -13.24 -14.83
CA ASP A 308 -23.93 -14.33 -14.70
C ASP A 308 -22.49 -13.86 -14.91
N LEU A 309 -21.56 -14.71 -14.48
CA LEU A 309 -20.13 -14.40 -14.56
C LEU A 309 -19.59 -14.34 -15.99
N PRO A 310 -19.95 -15.24 -16.94
CA PRO A 310 -19.56 -15.07 -18.34
C PRO A 310 -19.92 -13.70 -18.92
N THR A 311 -21.13 -13.23 -18.64
CA THR A 311 -21.64 -11.94 -19.13
C THR A 311 -20.89 -10.78 -18.48
N LEU A 312 -20.70 -10.81 -17.16
CA LEU A 312 -19.88 -9.82 -16.45
C LEU A 312 -18.43 -9.81 -16.96
N ARG A 313 -17.84 -10.99 -17.17
CA ARG A 313 -16.48 -11.15 -17.68
C ARG A 313 -16.34 -10.51 -19.06
N ALA A 314 -17.27 -10.77 -19.96
CA ALA A 314 -17.26 -10.16 -21.29
C ALA A 314 -17.38 -8.62 -21.21
N ALA A 315 -18.21 -8.11 -20.31
CA ALA A 315 -18.39 -6.68 -20.10
C ALA A 315 -17.15 -6.00 -19.50
N LEU A 316 -16.50 -6.64 -18.52
CA LEU A 316 -15.39 -6.06 -17.77
C LEU A 316 -14.00 -6.36 -18.36
N ALA A 317 -13.85 -7.38 -19.22
CA ALA A 317 -12.55 -7.77 -19.79
C ALA A 317 -11.75 -6.60 -20.41
N PRO A 318 -12.37 -5.64 -21.14
CA PRO A 318 -11.63 -4.50 -21.67
C PRO A 318 -11.05 -3.54 -20.61
N TYR A 319 -11.55 -3.58 -19.38
CA TYR A 319 -11.22 -2.64 -18.31
C TYR A 319 -10.37 -3.26 -17.19
N VAL A 320 -10.10 -4.56 -17.26
CA VAL A 320 -9.20 -5.23 -16.32
C VAL A 320 -7.76 -4.94 -16.74
N PHE A 321 -7.08 -4.12 -15.94
CA PHE A 321 -5.66 -3.83 -16.12
C PHE A 321 -4.87 -5.15 -16.12
N SER A 322 -4.09 -5.41 -17.18
CA SER A 322 -3.34 -6.65 -17.51
C SER A 322 -4.04 -7.74 -18.32
N TYR A 323 -5.34 -7.60 -18.64
CA TYR A 323 -6.12 -8.61 -19.38
C TYR A 323 -6.01 -10.03 -18.77
N ASP A 324 -5.66 -10.14 -17.49
CA ASP A 324 -5.52 -11.43 -16.81
C ASP A 324 -6.92 -12.07 -16.67
N PRO A 325 -7.25 -13.10 -17.47
CA PRO A 325 -8.56 -13.74 -17.40
C PRO A 325 -8.78 -14.42 -16.05
N SER A 326 -7.69 -14.69 -15.30
CA SER A 326 -7.74 -15.30 -13.99
C SER A 326 -8.38 -14.39 -12.94
N VAL A 327 -8.53 -13.08 -13.20
CA VAL A 327 -9.20 -12.17 -12.25
C VAL A 327 -10.66 -12.59 -11.98
N PHE A 328 -11.29 -13.27 -12.96
CA PHE A 328 -12.64 -13.79 -12.87
C PHE A 328 -12.68 -15.27 -12.46
N ASP A 329 -11.53 -15.92 -12.30
CA ASP A 329 -11.44 -17.34 -11.94
C ASP A 329 -11.40 -17.52 -10.42
N PRO A 330 -12.01 -18.62 -9.92
CA PRO A 330 -12.03 -18.95 -8.49
C PRO A 330 -10.62 -19.08 -7.90
N PHE A 331 -10.50 -18.89 -6.59
CA PHE A 331 -9.24 -19.05 -5.87
C PHE A 331 -8.82 -20.53 -5.78
N ASP A 332 -7.64 -20.84 -6.35
CA ASP A 332 -6.73 -21.99 -6.12
C ASP A 332 -7.31 -23.43 -6.07
N ALA A 333 -8.58 -23.65 -6.42
CA ALA A 333 -9.17 -24.98 -6.50
C ALA A 333 -9.81 -25.21 -7.87
N PRO A 334 -9.36 -26.22 -8.64
CA PRO A 334 -10.08 -26.68 -9.82
C PRO A 334 -11.54 -26.98 -9.47
N GLY A 335 -12.46 -26.22 -10.05
CA GLY A 335 -13.91 -26.40 -9.85
C GLY A 335 -14.56 -25.56 -8.73
N ALA A 336 -13.85 -24.61 -8.11
CA ALA A 336 -14.49 -23.67 -7.19
C ALA A 336 -15.43 -22.70 -7.95
N VAL A 337 -16.54 -22.31 -7.32
CA VAL A 337 -17.51 -21.38 -7.92
C VAL A 337 -16.95 -19.96 -7.81
N PRO A 338 -16.97 -19.14 -8.87
CA PRO A 338 -15.95 -18.09 -9.00
C PRO A 338 -16.24 -16.86 -8.15
N PHE A 339 -17.49 -16.41 -8.10
CA PHE A 339 -17.99 -15.41 -7.18
C PHE A 339 -19.51 -15.56 -7.13
N VAL A 340 -20.18 -15.01 -6.13
CA VAL A 340 -21.62 -14.76 -6.21
C VAL A 340 -21.83 -13.29 -6.54
N LEU A 341 -22.40 -13.04 -7.72
CA LEU A 341 -22.78 -11.71 -8.18
C LEU A 341 -24.09 -11.27 -7.53
N ASN A 342 -24.31 -9.96 -7.49
CA ASN A 342 -25.59 -9.36 -7.15
C ASN A 342 -26.33 -8.93 -8.42
N PRO A 343 -27.17 -9.79 -9.03
CA PRO A 343 -27.83 -9.49 -10.30
C PRO A 343 -28.77 -8.29 -10.23
N ALA A 344 -29.25 -7.91 -9.04
CA ALA A 344 -30.11 -6.74 -8.85
C ALA A 344 -29.40 -5.40 -9.14
N LEU A 345 -28.08 -5.41 -9.29
CA LEU A 345 -27.28 -4.23 -9.66
C LEU A 345 -26.98 -4.16 -11.16
N GLY A 346 -27.29 -5.21 -11.93
CA GLY A 346 -26.96 -5.26 -13.35
C GLY A 346 -27.69 -4.17 -14.14
N ASN A 347 -26.95 -3.43 -14.98
CA ASN A 347 -27.48 -2.36 -15.83
C ASN A 347 -28.22 -1.23 -15.07
N THR A 348 -28.00 -1.09 -13.76
CA THR A 348 -28.54 0.05 -13.00
C THR A 348 -27.55 1.21 -13.02
N PRO A 349 -28.01 2.48 -12.98
CA PRO A 349 -27.10 3.61 -12.82
C PRO A 349 -26.41 3.56 -11.46
N LEU A 350 -25.09 3.70 -11.41
CA LEU A 350 -24.32 3.83 -10.17
C LEU A 350 -24.83 4.99 -9.30
N SER A 351 -25.31 6.07 -9.94
CA SER A 351 -25.91 7.23 -9.27
C SER A 351 -27.26 6.93 -8.58
N SER A 352 -27.85 5.75 -8.80
CA SER A 352 -29.08 5.34 -8.11
C SER A 352 -28.84 4.88 -6.67
N TYR A 353 -27.56 4.72 -6.27
CA TYR A 353 -27.18 4.29 -4.93
C TYR A 353 -26.64 5.48 -4.14
N GLU A 354 -27.35 5.84 -3.07
CA GLU A 354 -26.95 6.95 -2.17
C GLU A 354 -25.59 6.70 -1.51
N ASN A 355 -25.26 5.42 -1.25
CA ASN A 355 -24.00 5.03 -0.64
C ASN A 355 -23.41 3.78 -1.32
N PRO A 356 -22.69 3.95 -2.46
CA PRO A 356 -22.07 2.84 -3.19
C PRO A 356 -21.10 2.02 -2.33
N ALA A 357 -20.44 2.64 -1.34
CA ALA A 357 -19.55 1.98 -0.38
C ALA A 357 -20.28 0.97 0.54
N SER A 358 -21.61 0.99 0.60
CA SER A 358 -22.39 0.03 1.39
C SER A 358 -22.98 -1.11 0.56
N VAL A 359 -22.90 -1.02 -0.77
CA VAL A 359 -23.59 -1.93 -1.68
C VAL A 359 -22.63 -3.02 -2.17
N ILE A 360 -22.85 -4.25 -1.69
CA ILE A 360 -22.07 -5.42 -2.11
C ILE A 360 -22.54 -5.86 -3.50
N TRP A 361 -21.62 -5.86 -4.47
CA TRP A 361 -21.91 -6.30 -5.83
C TRP A 361 -21.36 -7.69 -6.14
N VAL A 362 -20.30 -8.09 -5.42
CA VAL A 362 -19.68 -9.40 -5.56
C VAL A 362 -19.24 -9.91 -4.19
N ARG A 363 -19.43 -11.20 -3.95
CA ARG A 363 -18.90 -11.90 -2.79
C ARG A 363 -18.14 -13.14 -3.20
N ASP A 364 -17.08 -13.45 -2.47
CA ASP A 364 -16.38 -14.72 -2.56
C ASP A 364 -17.31 -15.86 -2.07
N VAL A 365 -17.21 -17.02 -2.68
CA VAL A 365 -17.96 -18.22 -2.24
C VAL A 365 -17.24 -18.89 -1.06
N ASN A 366 -15.92 -18.69 -0.97
CA ASN A 366 -15.10 -19.33 0.03
C ASN A 366 -15.23 -18.62 1.39
N ARG A 367 -15.42 -19.43 2.44
CA ARG A 367 -15.41 -18.95 3.82
C ARG A 367 -14.00 -19.06 4.38
N TYR A 368 -13.51 -17.97 4.93
CA TYR A 368 -12.22 -17.89 5.62
C TYR A 368 -12.39 -18.18 7.13
N ARG A 369 -11.27 -18.35 7.85
CA ARG A 369 -11.29 -18.58 9.31
C ARG A 369 -12.20 -17.57 10.00
N GLY A 370 -13.15 -18.06 10.79
CA GLY A 370 -14.15 -17.23 11.46
C GLY A 370 -15.45 -17.00 10.68
N ARG A 371 -15.70 -17.75 9.59
CA ARG A 371 -16.88 -17.60 8.70
C ARG A 371 -16.90 -16.28 7.92
N LEU A 372 -15.78 -15.56 7.86
CA LEU A 372 -15.70 -14.34 7.08
C LEU A 372 -15.71 -14.64 5.58
N ILE A 373 -16.34 -13.76 4.80
CA ILE A 373 -16.40 -13.81 3.34
C ILE A 373 -15.88 -12.48 2.81
N SER A 374 -15.01 -12.52 1.80
CA SER A 374 -14.54 -11.32 1.09
C SER A 374 -15.65 -10.77 0.21
N VAL A 375 -15.82 -9.45 0.21
CA VAL A 375 -16.82 -8.75 -0.60
C VAL A 375 -16.20 -7.58 -1.34
N GLY A 376 -16.69 -7.29 -2.54
CA GLY A 376 -16.44 -6.06 -3.27
C GLY A 376 -17.66 -5.14 -3.21
N TYR A 377 -17.42 -3.85 -3.02
CA TYR A 377 -18.44 -2.79 -2.96
C TYR A 377 -18.45 -1.95 -4.24
N LEU A 378 -19.56 -1.23 -4.49
CA LEU A 378 -19.79 -0.55 -5.77
C LEU A 378 -18.83 0.61 -6.06
N ASP A 379 -18.23 1.20 -5.04
CA ASP A 379 -17.18 2.21 -5.15
C ASP A 379 -15.78 1.61 -5.39
N GLY A 380 -15.68 0.28 -5.52
CA GLY A 380 -14.44 -0.43 -5.84
C GLY A 380 -13.60 -0.85 -4.64
N HIS A 381 -13.98 -0.49 -3.41
CA HIS A 381 -13.28 -1.04 -2.24
C HIS A 381 -13.73 -2.47 -1.93
N GLN A 382 -12.95 -3.14 -1.09
CA GLN A 382 -13.19 -4.51 -0.67
C GLN A 382 -13.15 -4.64 0.85
N GLY A 383 -13.95 -5.56 1.38
CA GLY A 383 -14.06 -5.80 2.81
C GLY A 383 -14.31 -7.27 3.13
N THR A 384 -14.66 -7.53 4.39
CA THR A 384 -15.05 -8.85 4.87
C THR A 384 -16.33 -8.77 5.67
N ILE A 385 -17.27 -9.68 5.44
CA ILE A 385 -18.52 -9.78 6.20
C ILE A 385 -18.63 -11.13 6.89
N THR A 386 -19.40 -11.19 7.97
CA THR A 386 -19.95 -12.46 8.48
C THR A 386 -21.31 -12.68 7.80
N PRO A 387 -21.51 -13.79 7.08
CA PRO A 387 -22.73 -14.06 6.31
C PRO A 387 -23.99 -14.23 7.15
#